data_AF-A0A219B908-F1
#
_entry.id   AF-A0A219B908-F1
#
_cell.length_a   1.000
_cell.length_b   1.000
_cell.length_c   1.000
_cell.angle_alpha   90.00
_cell.angle_beta   90.00
_cell.angle_gamma   90.00
#
_symmetry.space_group_name_H-M   'P 1'
#
loop_
_entity.id
_entity.type
_entity.pdbx_description
1 polymer ?
#
loop_
_entity_poly.entity_id
_entity_poly.type
_entity_poly.pdbx_seq_one_letter_code
_entity_poly.pdbx_strand_id
1 'polypeptide(L)'
;MARGARTLDTVGWAELVALPDLDIPFVRAKVDTGARTSALHAIRLHHFEKDGREWVRFTVPARKGRSKHRVEAPLAGIKKVRSSNGETQKRFVIRTRFVIGGKRFRAEVTLSNRSQMGYAMLVGRTALKNRFLVDVSHAYMQGDTPPEGSKS
;
A
#
# COMPACT_ATOMS: atom_id res chain seq x y z
N MET A 1 29.95 10.25 15.08
CA MET A 1 28.78 11.18 15.06
C MET A 1 27.55 10.42 15.55
N ALA A 2 27.10 10.70 16.77
CA ALA A 2 25.89 10.06 17.31
C ALA A 2 24.68 10.53 16.50
N ARG A 3 23.93 9.59 15.92
CA ARG A 3 22.62 9.89 15.33
C ARG A 3 21.73 10.27 16.51
N GLY A 4 21.29 11.52 16.60
CA GLY A 4 20.25 11.91 17.55
C GLY A 4 19.09 10.91 17.46
N ALA A 5 18.67 10.38 18.62
CA ALA A 5 17.67 9.32 18.68
C ALA A 5 16.39 9.78 17.98
N ARG A 6 16.15 9.26 16.76
CA ARG A 6 14.86 9.45 16.09
C ARG A 6 13.89 8.48 16.73
N THR A 7 12.92 9.02 17.46
CA THR A 7 11.79 8.23 17.93
C THR A 7 11.02 7.72 16.71
N LEU A 8 10.97 6.40 16.55
CA LEU A 8 10.18 5.72 15.53
C LEU A 8 8.85 5.31 16.16
N ASP A 9 7.75 5.45 15.43
CA ASP A 9 6.45 4.96 15.90
C ASP A 9 6.40 3.43 15.73
N THR A 10 5.68 2.73 16.61
CA THR A 10 5.54 1.27 16.51
C THR A 10 4.26 0.90 15.78
N VAL A 11 4.37 0.09 14.73
CA VAL A 11 3.23 -0.51 14.02
C VAL A 11 3.14 -2.00 14.30
N GLY A 12 1.94 -2.55 14.22
CA GLY A 12 1.71 -3.99 14.27
C GLY A 12 2.12 -4.72 12.98
N TRP A 13 1.99 -6.05 12.97
CA TRP A 13 2.17 -6.87 11.76
C TRP A 13 1.08 -6.64 10.70
N ALA A 14 -0.04 -6.02 11.08
CA ALA A 14 -1.08 -5.53 10.19
C ALA A 14 -1.55 -4.15 10.65
N GLU A 15 -1.94 -3.30 9.70
CA GLU A 15 -2.40 -1.93 9.96
C GLU A 15 -3.52 -1.52 9.01
N LEU A 16 -4.27 -0.48 9.39
CA LEU A 16 -5.12 0.26 8.47
C LEU A 16 -4.29 1.38 7.83
N VAL A 17 -4.31 1.44 6.50
CA VAL A 17 -3.58 2.45 5.72
C VAL A 17 -4.56 3.27 4.90
N ALA A 18 -4.51 4.60 5.00
CA ALA A 18 -5.20 5.48 4.07
C ALA A 18 -4.28 5.85 2.90
N LEU A 19 -4.85 5.96 1.70
CA LEU A 19 -4.17 6.44 0.49
C LEU A 19 -4.97 7.60 -0.11
N PRO A 20 -4.91 8.81 0.48
CA PRO A 20 -5.77 9.93 0.10
C PRO A 20 -5.57 10.42 -1.34
N ASP A 21 -4.38 10.26 -1.93
CA ASP A 21 -4.17 10.60 -3.36
C ASP A 21 -4.96 9.69 -4.31
N LEU A 22 -5.42 8.55 -3.81
CA LEU A 22 -6.18 7.55 -4.57
C LEU A 22 -7.64 7.47 -4.09
N ASP A 23 -8.08 8.41 -3.22
CA ASP A 23 -9.39 8.40 -2.58
C ASP A 23 -9.73 7.07 -1.87
N ILE A 24 -8.72 6.46 -1.24
CA ILE A 24 -8.89 5.24 -0.44
C ILE A 24 -8.80 5.64 1.03
N PRO A 25 -9.93 5.71 1.76
CA PRO A 25 -9.91 6.13 3.17
C PRO A 25 -9.18 5.12 4.05
N PHE A 26 -9.40 3.81 3.83
CA PHE A 26 -8.70 2.75 4.56
C PHE A 26 -8.59 1.48 3.73
N VAL A 27 -7.42 0.84 3.79
CA VAL A 27 -7.17 -0.52 3.31
C VAL A 27 -6.45 -1.33 4.40
N ARG A 28 -6.87 -2.58 4.59
CA ARG A 28 -6.12 -3.52 5.45
C ARG A 28 -4.80 -3.86 4.76
N ALA A 29 -3.71 -3.54 5.42
CA ALA A 29 -2.37 -3.84 4.93
C ALA A 29 -1.63 -4.76 5.89
N LYS A 30 -0.91 -5.74 5.35
CA LYS A 30 0.08 -6.48 6.12
C LYS A 30 1.40 -5.72 6.08
N VAL A 31 2.01 -5.51 7.24
CA VAL A 31 3.37 -5.00 7.33
C VAL A 31 4.33 -6.13 7.00
N ASP A 32 5.14 -5.94 5.95
CA ASP A 32 5.95 -7.00 5.35
C ASP A 32 7.40 -6.54 5.21
N THR A 33 8.22 -6.95 6.18
CA THR A 33 9.67 -6.67 6.18
C THR A 33 10.43 -7.50 5.13
N GLY A 34 9.83 -8.55 4.56
CA GLY A 34 10.39 -9.29 3.44
C GLY A 34 10.26 -8.55 2.11
N ALA A 35 9.19 -7.75 1.96
CA ALA A 35 8.95 -6.95 0.77
C ALA A 35 9.81 -5.66 0.74
N ARG A 36 10.53 -5.39 -0.36
CA ARG A 36 11.25 -4.11 -0.54
C ARG A 36 10.28 -2.94 -0.77
N THR A 37 9.34 -3.11 -1.68
CA THR A 37 8.38 -2.08 -2.10
C THR A 37 6.98 -2.51 -1.69
N SER A 38 6.16 -1.56 -1.23
CA SER A 38 4.75 -1.81 -0.93
C SER A 38 4.00 -2.31 -2.17
N ALA A 39 2.87 -2.99 -1.96
CA ALA A 39 2.04 -3.50 -3.04
C ALA A 39 0.56 -3.24 -2.73
N LEU A 40 -0.21 -2.77 -3.71
CA LEU A 40 -1.65 -2.57 -3.62
C LEU A 40 -2.36 -3.53 -4.58
N HIS A 41 -3.45 -4.12 -4.11
CA HIS A 41 -4.33 -4.91 -4.95
C HIS A 41 -5.02 -4.01 -5.96
N ALA A 42 -4.75 -4.26 -7.23
CA ALA A 42 -5.35 -3.56 -8.34
C ALA A 42 -5.67 -4.54 -9.47
N ILE A 43 -6.76 -4.28 -10.17
CA ILE A 43 -7.21 -5.01 -11.36
C ILE A 43 -7.52 -4.03 -12.49
N ARG A 44 -7.75 -4.55 -13.71
CA ARG A 44 -8.07 -3.74 -14.90
C ARG A 44 -7.04 -2.63 -15.13
N LEU A 45 -5.76 -3.00 -15.09
CA LEU A 45 -4.63 -2.11 -15.30
C LEU A 45 -4.57 -1.70 -16.77
N HIS A 46 -4.54 -0.39 -17.02
CA HIS A 46 -4.43 0.18 -18.36
C HIS A 46 -3.41 1.32 -18.34
N HIS A 47 -2.30 1.12 -19.04
CA HIS A 47 -1.26 2.12 -19.24
C HIS A 47 -1.65 3.05 -20.39
N PHE A 48 -1.49 4.36 -20.23
CA PHE A 48 -1.83 5.34 -21.25
C PHE A 48 -1.05 6.64 -21.07
N GLU A 49 -0.90 7.39 -22.16
CA GLU A 49 -0.34 8.73 -22.12
C GLU A 49 -1.46 9.77 -21.91
N LYS A 50 -1.18 10.78 -21.08
CA LYS A 50 -2.03 11.96 -20.90
C LYS A 50 -1.14 13.18 -20.67
N ASP A 51 -1.34 14.21 -21.50
CA ASP A 51 -0.58 15.47 -21.48
C ASP A 51 0.94 15.25 -21.56
N GLY A 52 1.39 14.35 -22.43
CA GLY A 52 2.82 14.03 -22.63
C GLY A 52 3.47 13.27 -21.46
N ARG A 53 2.67 12.70 -20.56
CA ARG A 53 3.14 11.93 -19.39
C ARG A 53 2.52 10.55 -19.38
N GLU A 54 3.26 9.58 -18.85
CA GLU A 54 2.78 8.21 -18.68
C GLU A 54 1.88 8.09 -17.43
N TRP A 55 0.74 7.44 -17.58
CA TRP A 55 -0.25 7.21 -16.53
C TRP A 55 -0.68 5.75 -16.49
N VAL A 56 -1.19 5.33 -15.33
CA VAL A 56 -1.87 4.05 -15.19
C VAL A 56 -3.26 4.26 -14.61
N ARG A 57 -4.26 3.72 -15.31
CA ARG A 57 -5.62 3.57 -14.83
C ARG A 57 -5.79 2.18 -14.25
N PHE A 58 -6.43 2.06 -13.10
CA PHE A 58 -6.68 0.77 -12.47
C PHE A 58 -7.93 0.82 -11.60
N THR A 59 -8.41 -0.34 -11.21
CA THR A 59 -9.53 -0.50 -10.28
C THR A 59 -9.01 -1.13 -8.99
N VAL A 60 -9.31 -0.49 -7.86
CA VAL A 60 -9.12 -1.08 -6.53
C VAL A 60 -10.45 -1.74 -6.14
N PRO A 61 -10.48 -3.08 -5.99
CA PRO A 61 -11.71 -3.75 -5.57
C PRO A 61 -12.12 -3.28 -4.19
N ALA A 62 -13.37 -2.86 -4.06
CA ALA A 62 -13.93 -2.51 -2.78
C ALA A 62 -14.30 -3.77 -1.99
N ARG A 63 -14.44 -3.63 -0.67
CA ARG A 63 -15.09 -4.66 0.17
C ARG A 63 -16.57 -4.79 -0.24
N LYS A 64 -17.17 -5.94 0.07
CA LYS A 64 -18.59 -6.25 -0.21
C LYS A 64 -19.49 -5.07 0.19
N GLY A 65 -20.43 -4.71 -0.67
CA GLY A 65 -21.38 -3.61 -0.45
C GLY A 65 -20.90 -2.21 -0.84
N ARG A 66 -19.67 -2.05 -1.34
CA ARG A 66 -19.14 -0.77 -1.85
C ARG A 66 -18.83 -0.83 -3.35
N SER A 67 -18.93 0.31 -4.03
CA SER A 67 -18.61 0.43 -5.45
C SER A 67 -17.10 0.28 -5.68
N LYS A 68 -16.73 -0.41 -6.77
CA LYS A 68 -15.33 -0.50 -7.21
C LYS A 68 -14.82 0.91 -7.51
N HIS A 69 -13.62 1.24 -7.04
CA HIS A 69 -13.05 2.57 -7.20
C HIS A 69 -12.04 2.56 -8.35
N ARG A 70 -12.28 3.39 -9.38
CA ARG A 70 -11.38 3.56 -10.53
C ARG A 70 -10.43 4.72 -10.24
N VAL A 71 -9.14 4.46 -10.35
CA VAL A 71 -8.07 5.41 -10.04
C VAL A 71 -7.22 5.63 -11.27
N GLU A 72 -6.77 6.87 -11.45
CA GLU A 72 -5.72 7.23 -12.41
C GLU A 72 -4.57 7.86 -11.63
N ALA A 73 -3.34 7.42 -11.88
CA ALA A 73 -2.16 7.97 -11.24
C ALA A 73 -0.99 8.06 -12.23
N PRO A 74 -0.12 9.08 -12.11
CA PRO A 74 1.10 9.15 -12.90
C PRO A 74 1.96 7.91 -12.68
N LEU A 75 2.47 7.34 -13.76
CA LEU A 75 3.35 6.18 -13.69
C LEU A 75 4.74 6.64 -13.20
N ALA A 76 5.17 6.10 -12.06
CA ALA A 76 6.53 6.36 -11.54
C ALA A 76 7.57 5.39 -12.12
N GLY A 77 7.14 4.29 -12.73
CA GLY A 77 8.00 3.34 -13.42
C GLY A 77 7.43 1.93 -13.46
N ILE A 78 8.23 0.98 -13.95
CA ILE A 78 7.88 -0.44 -14.01
C ILE A 78 8.98 -1.24 -13.30
N LYS A 79 8.61 -2.14 -12.38
CA LYS A 79 9.56 -3.01 -11.68
C LYS A 79 9.30 -4.48 -12.01
N LYS A 80 10.37 -5.25 -12.21
CA LYS A 80 10.32 -6.70 -12.16
C LYS A 80 10.30 -7.12 -10.69
N VAL A 81 9.25 -7.83 -10.30
CA VAL A 81 9.07 -8.34 -8.93
C VAL A 81 9.05 -9.86 -8.99
N ARG A 82 9.93 -10.50 -8.21
CA ARG A 82 9.93 -11.94 -8.00
C ARG A 82 9.09 -12.28 -6.77
N SER A 83 8.07 -13.10 -6.93
CA SER A 83 7.28 -13.60 -5.81
C SER A 83 7.98 -14.79 -5.14
N SER A 84 7.52 -15.14 -3.94
CA SER A 84 8.04 -16.28 -3.16
C SER A 84 7.87 -17.63 -3.87
N ASN A 85 6.92 -17.74 -4.81
CA ASN A 85 6.73 -18.91 -5.69
C ASN A 85 7.72 -18.95 -6.87
N GLY A 86 8.67 -18.01 -6.96
CA GLY A 86 9.71 -17.99 -8.00
C GLY A 86 9.34 -17.25 -9.28
N GLU A 87 8.06 -16.95 -9.51
CA GLU A 87 7.59 -16.24 -10.70
C GLU A 87 8.06 -14.77 -10.71
N THR A 88 8.41 -14.28 -11.90
CA THR A 88 8.77 -12.87 -12.10
C THR A 88 7.69 -12.16 -12.91
N GLN A 89 7.18 -11.06 -12.37
CA GLN A 89 6.14 -10.25 -13.01
C GLN A 89 6.59 -8.79 -13.13
N LYS A 90 6.27 -8.15 -14.26
CA LYS A 90 6.38 -6.68 -14.38
C LYS A 90 5.19 -6.04 -13.68
N ARG A 91 5.46 -5.05 -12.82
CA ARG A 91 4.43 -4.30 -12.08
C ARG A 91 4.61 -2.81 -12.28
N PHE A 92 3.51 -2.12 -12.58
CA PHE A 92 3.46 -0.67 -12.57
C PHE A 92 3.69 -0.14 -11.15
N VAL A 93 4.44 0.95 -11.05
CA VAL A 93 4.76 1.63 -9.81
C VAL A 93 4.14 3.01 -9.85
N ILE A 94 3.43 3.37 -8.79
CA ILE A 94 2.94 4.73 -8.57
C ILE A 94 3.52 5.27 -7.26
N ARG A 95 3.52 6.60 -7.11
CA ARG A 95 3.82 7.26 -5.83
C ARG A 95 2.53 7.84 -5.27
N THR A 96 2.25 7.53 -4.02
CA THR A 96 1.04 8.00 -3.33
C THR A 96 1.36 8.35 -1.88
N ARG A 97 0.55 9.25 -1.29
CA ARG A 97 0.56 9.51 0.15
C ARG A 97 -0.03 8.34 0.92
N PHE A 98 0.71 7.89 1.92
CA PHE A 98 0.30 6.91 2.93
C PHE A 98 -0.05 7.67 4.20
N VAL A 99 -1.08 7.20 4.88
CA VAL A 99 -1.40 7.58 6.26
C VAL A 99 -1.52 6.30 7.08
N ILE A 100 -0.69 6.17 8.10
CA ILE A 100 -0.72 5.07 9.07
C ILE A 100 -0.66 5.72 10.45
N GLY A 101 -1.74 5.57 11.23
CA GLY A 101 -1.98 6.41 12.40
C GLY A 101 -1.93 7.90 12.04
N GLY A 102 -1.23 8.69 12.85
CA GLY A 102 -1.03 10.13 12.61
C GLY A 102 0.05 10.45 11.56
N LYS A 103 0.85 9.48 11.09
CA LYS A 103 2.01 9.76 10.24
C LYS A 103 1.62 9.77 8.76
N ARG A 104 1.91 10.90 8.09
CA ARG A 104 1.67 11.11 6.65
C ARG A 104 2.98 11.14 5.88
N PHE A 105 3.13 10.33 4.83
CA PHE A 105 4.36 10.30 4.03
C PHE A 105 4.11 9.76 2.61
N ARG A 106 4.95 10.14 1.64
CA ARG A 106 4.90 9.56 0.28
C ARG A 106 5.76 8.32 0.20
N ALA A 107 5.25 7.28 -0.46
CA ALA A 107 6.00 6.07 -0.77
C ALA A 107 5.59 5.48 -2.13
N GLU A 108 6.44 4.61 -2.66
CA GLU A 108 6.17 3.85 -3.87
C GLU A 108 5.33 2.61 -3.57
N VAL A 109 4.37 2.32 -4.44
CA VAL A 109 3.54 1.13 -4.38
C VAL A 109 3.46 0.49 -5.75
N THR A 110 3.62 -0.82 -5.77
CA THR A 110 3.41 -1.65 -6.97
C THR A 110 1.94 -2.03 -7.10
N LEU A 111 1.39 -1.97 -8.30
CA LEU A 111 0.04 -2.44 -8.60
C LEU A 111 0.10 -3.93 -8.95
N SER A 112 -0.67 -4.77 -8.24
CA SER A 112 -0.61 -6.23 -8.40
C SER A 112 -1.95 -6.91 -8.19
N ASN A 113 -2.16 -8.07 -8.84
CA ASN A 113 -3.29 -8.92 -8.51
C ASN A 113 -2.97 -9.71 -7.23
N ARG A 114 -3.80 -9.53 -6.20
CA ARG A 114 -3.70 -10.16 -4.88
C ARG A 114 -5.04 -10.78 -4.46
N SER A 115 -5.89 -11.15 -5.43
CA SER A 115 -7.27 -11.60 -5.20
C SER A 115 -7.39 -12.80 -4.26
N GLN A 116 -6.37 -13.67 -4.21
CA GLN A 116 -6.33 -14.86 -3.35
C GLN A 116 -5.73 -14.58 -1.96
N MET A 117 -5.41 -13.32 -1.63
CA MET A 117 -4.68 -12.96 -0.40
C MET A 117 -5.62 -12.28 0.60
N GLY A 118 -5.44 -12.54 1.91
CA GLY A 118 -6.25 -11.92 2.97
C GLY A 118 -6.08 -10.41 3.15
N TYR A 119 -4.99 -9.83 2.61
CA TYR A 119 -4.66 -8.41 2.70
C TYR A 119 -4.52 -7.79 1.30
N ALA A 120 -5.35 -6.77 1.06
CA ALA A 120 -5.36 -6.01 -0.19
C ALA A 120 -4.09 -5.16 -0.36
N MET A 121 -3.30 -4.97 0.69
CA MET A 121 -2.06 -4.20 0.63
C MET A 121 -0.92 -4.86 1.42
N LEU A 122 0.32 -4.64 0.96
CA LEU A 122 1.55 -4.87 1.72
C LEU A 122 2.24 -3.53 1.96
N VAL A 123 2.73 -3.30 3.17
CA VAL A 123 3.64 -2.18 3.50
C VAL A 123 5.06 -2.71 3.55
N GLY A 124 5.86 -2.36 2.54
CA GLY A 124 7.25 -2.85 2.40
C GLY A 124 8.28 -1.98 3.11
N ARG A 125 9.52 -2.48 3.19
CA ARG A 125 10.65 -1.83 3.89
C ARG A 125 10.92 -0.39 3.48
N THR A 126 10.73 -0.01 2.21
CA THR A 126 10.95 1.38 1.76
C THR A 126 9.95 2.38 2.35
N ALA A 127 8.72 1.95 2.62
CA ALA A 127 7.73 2.73 3.35
C ALA A 127 8.05 2.77 4.87
N LEU A 128 8.51 1.66 5.44
CA LEU A 128 8.81 1.54 6.88
C LEU A 128 10.11 2.24 7.31
N LYS A 129 11.13 2.23 6.45
CA LYS A 129 12.49 2.69 6.76
C LYS A 129 12.48 4.12 7.32
N ASN A 130 13.18 4.30 8.44
CA ASN A 130 13.32 5.57 9.17
C ASN A 130 11.99 6.16 9.69
N ARG A 131 10.91 5.37 9.73
CA ARG A 131 9.58 5.83 10.18
C ARG A 131 8.98 4.97 11.27
N PHE A 132 9.15 3.64 11.17
CA PHE A 132 8.46 2.71 12.06
C PHE A 132 9.34 1.57 12.58
N LEU A 133 9.05 1.12 13.79
CA LEU A 133 9.38 -0.21 14.31
C LEU A 133 8.19 -1.14 14.09
N VAL A 134 8.44 -2.43 13.85
CA VAL A 134 7.37 -3.42 13.65
C VAL A 134 7.33 -4.33 14.86
N ASP A 135 6.24 -4.28 15.61
CA ASP A 135 5.91 -5.24 16.65
C ASP A 135 5.03 -6.34 16.05
N VAL A 136 5.58 -7.55 15.97
CA VAL A 136 4.91 -8.70 15.37
C VAL A 136 3.89 -9.36 16.30
N SER A 137 3.88 -9.00 17.59
CA SER A 137 2.94 -9.55 18.57
C SER A 137 1.55 -8.92 18.47
N HIS A 138 1.43 -7.75 17.83
CA HIS A 138 0.18 -6.98 17.77
C HIS A 138 -0.21 -6.64 16.33
N ALA A 139 -1.51 -6.47 16.11
CA ALA A 139 -2.07 -5.88 14.89
C ALA A 139 -2.80 -4.58 15.25
N TYR A 140 -2.87 -3.65 14.30
CA TYR A 140 -3.61 -2.39 14.40
C TYR A 140 -3.19 -1.50 15.57
N MET A 141 -1.90 -1.44 15.87
CA MET A 141 -1.37 -0.67 17.00
C MET A 141 -1.56 0.83 16.83
N GLN A 142 -1.77 1.30 15.60
CA GLN A 142 -2.01 2.71 15.30
C GLN A 142 -3.50 3.08 15.29
N GLY A 143 -4.38 2.19 15.74
CA GLY A 143 -5.83 2.43 15.86
C GLY A 143 -6.66 1.96 14.65
N ASP A 144 -7.95 1.74 14.92
CA ASP A 144 -8.70 0.61 14.35
C ASP A 144 -10.18 0.90 13.97
N THR A 145 -10.60 2.13 13.65
CA THR A 145 -11.93 2.35 13.05
C THR A 145 -11.89 2.65 11.53
N PRO A 146 -12.28 1.69 10.67
CA PRO A 146 -13.15 2.00 9.54
C PRO A 146 -14.53 2.45 10.09
N PRO A 147 -15.31 3.35 9.44
CA PRO A 147 -16.61 3.78 9.99
C PRO A 147 -17.53 2.57 10.24
N GLU A 148 -18.34 2.63 11.30
CA GLU A 148 -19.23 1.55 11.75
C GLU A 148 -19.96 0.83 10.59
N GLY A 149 -20.02 -0.51 10.67
CA GLY A 149 -20.68 -1.36 9.67
C GLY A 149 -19.83 -2.51 9.12
N SER A 150 -18.58 -2.71 9.59
CA SER A 150 -17.80 -3.90 9.22
C SER A 150 -18.18 -5.11 10.08
N LYS A 151 -19.38 -5.66 9.86
CA LYS A 151 -19.61 -7.10 10.08
C LYS A 151 -19.40 -7.83 8.75
N SER A 152 -18.59 -8.89 8.84
CA SER A 152 -18.52 -10.11 8.01
C SER A 152 -18.43 -10.00 6.49
#